data_AF-Q01TQ5-F1
#
_entry.id   AF-Q01TQ5-F1
#
_cell.length_a   1.000
_cell.length_b   1.000
_cell.length_c   1.000
_cell.angle_alpha   90.00
_cell.angle_beta   90.00
_cell.angle_gamma   90.00
#
_symmetry.space_group_name_H-M   'P 1'
#
loop_
_entity.id
_entity.type
_entity.pdbx_description
1 polymer ?
#
loop_
_entity_poly.entity_id
_entity_poly.type
_entity_poly.pdbx_seq_one_letter_code
_entity_poly.pdbx_strand_id
1 'polypeptide(L)'
;MEEFLERERTPENYWRAVILFGQNVASYKFALAKSLIELSSRASETIKLEELAEPFSRHIVEHLANAPKQATSASSRFLESCRKFSAGTLGRDELIGQTARLGFNNVIDAFHIVNRDELPMRFFVDERQSGGGIRLTDELFRLRERLQFGNLPQEVEARWRLVETAWQLRVTRTALAVHVDDESLMILKGHRRTNLTSCRDALNGYQKGKCFYCFADISVENASTRLADVDHFLPRMLGQVDRSSLRLDGVWNLVLACRDCNRGVEGKSSRLPHRRFLERLDTRNEFFITSHHPLRETLIAQTGASRQERVSFLNSTYSTAWEWLIHRWEPRAENEAAF
;
A
#
# COMPACT_ATOMS: atom_id res chain seq x y z
N MET A 1 -6.54 -2.68 -12.96
CA MET A 1 -5.09 -3.00 -13.14
C MET A 1 -4.60 -2.44 -14.44
N GLU A 2 -5.26 -2.70 -15.57
CA GLU A 2 -4.90 -2.10 -16.86
C GLU A 2 -4.76 -0.58 -16.73
N GLU A 3 -5.80 0.13 -16.25
CA GLU A 3 -5.74 1.57 -15.96
C GLU A 3 -4.59 2.00 -15.02
N PHE A 4 -4.16 1.13 -14.07
CA PHE A 4 -3.04 1.42 -13.15
C PHE A 4 -1.68 1.35 -13.87
N LEU A 5 -1.53 0.44 -14.84
CA LEU A 5 -0.29 0.20 -15.59
C LEU A 5 -0.27 0.87 -16.97
N GLU A 6 -1.40 1.36 -17.46
CA GLU A 6 -1.56 1.96 -18.79
C GLU A 6 -0.66 3.18 -19.01
N ARG A 7 -0.60 4.08 -18.02
CA ARG A 7 0.19 5.31 -18.13
C ARG A 7 1.69 5.08 -18.00
N GLU A 8 2.11 4.15 -17.15
CA GLU A 8 3.52 3.96 -16.81
C GLU A 8 3.83 2.48 -16.51
N ARG A 9 4.48 1.82 -17.47
CA ARG A 9 4.94 0.43 -17.37
C ARG A 9 6.38 0.35 -16.85
N THR A 10 6.60 0.87 -15.64
CA THR A 10 7.92 0.92 -14.99
C THR A 10 8.11 -0.26 -14.02
N PRO A 11 9.37 -0.65 -13.68
CA PRO A 11 9.64 -1.66 -12.65
C PRO A 11 8.93 -1.39 -11.33
N GLU A 12 8.85 -0.12 -10.91
CA GLU A 12 8.16 0.31 -9.70
C GLU A 12 6.66 0.02 -9.74
N ASN A 13 6.03 0.27 -10.88
CA ASN A 13 4.59 0.06 -11.03
C ASN A 13 4.26 -1.42 -11.18
N TYR A 14 5.13 -2.22 -11.80
CA TYR A 14 5.01 -3.69 -11.77
C TYR A 14 5.17 -4.25 -10.36
N TRP A 15 6.14 -3.76 -9.58
CA TRP A 15 6.30 -4.14 -8.19
C TRP A 15 5.04 -3.80 -7.37
N ARG A 16 4.57 -2.55 -7.48
CA ARG A 16 3.31 -2.11 -6.84
C ARG A 16 2.13 -2.94 -7.31
N ALA A 17 2.08 -3.38 -8.57
CA ALA A 17 1.02 -4.25 -9.05
C ALA A 17 0.96 -5.57 -8.27
N VAL A 18 2.11 -6.23 -8.05
CA VAL A 18 2.21 -7.46 -7.22
C VAL A 18 1.71 -7.21 -5.79
N ILE A 19 2.18 -6.14 -5.17
CA ILE A 19 1.88 -5.83 -3.76
C ILE A 19 0.41 -5.45 -3.56
N LEU A 20 -0.10 -4.56 -4.41
CA LEU A 20 -1.44 -3.99 -4.27
C LEU A 20 -2.53 -4.94 -4.80
N PHE A 21 -2.36 -5.50 -6.00
CA PHE A 21 -3.40 -6.27 -6.70
C PHE A 21 -3.20 -7.78 -6.66
N GLY A 22 -2.03 -8.28 -6.24
CA GLY A 22 -1.79 -9.72 -6.09
C GLY A 22 -2.70 -10.35 -5.03
N GLN A 23 -3.03 -11.62 -5.21
CA GLN A 23 -3.91 -12.35 -4.30
C GLN A 23 -3.34 -12.43 -2.87
N ASN A 24 -4.21 -12.26 -1.88
CA ASN A 24 -3.85 -12.26 -0.46
C ASN A 24 -4.39 -13.53 0.21
N VAL A 25 -3.93 -14.71 -0.21
CA VAL A 25 -4.28 -16.00 0.42
C VAL A 25 -3.47 -16.22 1.70
N ALA A 26 -2.20 -15.78 1.68
CA ALA A 26 -1.27 -15.72 2.80
C ALA A 26 -0.42 -14.45 2.69
N SER A 27 0.22 -14.03 3.79
CA SER A 27 1.10 -12.86 3.83
C SER A 27 2.46 -13.09 3.18
N TYR A 28 2.72 -14.30 2.66
CA TYR A 28 4.01 -14.73 2.14
C TYR A 28 4.54 -13.84 1.03
N LYS A 29 3.68 -13.26 0.19
CA LYS A 29 4.16 -12.33 -0.85
C LYS A 29 4.80 -11.07 -0.26
N PHE A 30 4.31 -10.58 0.88
CA PHE A 30 4.89 -9.41 1.54
C PHE A 30 6.22 -9.75 2.19
N ALA A 31 6.31 -10.92 2.84
CA ALA A 31 7.57 -11.43 3.35
C ALA A 31 8.60 -11.62 2.23
N LEU A 32 8.21 -12.25 1.11
CA LEU A 32 9.07 -12.44 -0.05
C LEU A 32 9.51 -11.10 -0.64
N ALA A 33 8.60 -10.13 -0.79
CA ALA A 33 8.91 -8.80 -1.28
C ALA A 33 9.95 -8.08 -0.40
N LYS A 34 9.78 -8.07 0.93
CA LYS A 34 10.77 -7.48 1.83
C LYS A 34 12.10 -8.22 1.76
N SER A 35 12.09 -9.55 1.72
CA SER A 35 13.30 -10.35 1.56
C SER A 35 14.04 -10.05 0.26
N LEU A 36 13.33 -9.90 -0.86
CA LEU A 36 13.93 -9.54 -2.15
C LEU A 36 14.56 -8.14 -2.10
N ILE A 37 13.89 -7.16 -1.47
CA ILE A 37 14.46 -5.81 -1.26
C ILE A 37 15.74 -5.90 -0.45
N GLU A 38 15.72 -6.59 0.70
CA GLU A 38 16.90 -6.74 1.56
C GLU A 38 18.05 -7.44 0.82
N LEU A 39 17.77 -8.55 0.13
CA LEU A 39 18.76 -9.34 -0.59
C LEU A 39 19.28 -8.66 -1.86
N SER A 40 18.52 -7.73 -2.45
CA SER A 40 18.96 -6.97 -3.62
C SER A 40 20.21 -6.11 -3.35
N SER A 41 20.56 -5.87 -2.08
CA SER A 41 21.77 -5.17 -1.69
C SER A 41 23.04 -6.03 -1.78
N ARG A 42 22.90 -7.35 -1.91
CA ARG A 42 24.03 -8.29 -2.00
C ARG A 42 24.66 -8.28 -3.40
N ALA A 43 25.92 -8.71 -3.46
CA ALA A 43 26.66 -8.83 -4.72
C ALA A 43 26.26 -10.08 -5.55
N SER A 44 25.65 -11.09 -4.93
CA SER A 44 25.25 -12.33 -5.61
C SER A 44 23.85 -12.21 -6.20
N GLU A 45 23.72 -12.54 -7.48
CA GLU A 45 22.43 -12.70 -8.16
C GLU A 45 21.75 -14.01 -7.77
N THR A 46 22.52 -15.05 -7.47
CA THR A 46 21.97 -16.37 -7.09
C THR A 46 21.78 -16.43 -5.58
N ILE A 47 20.56 -16.72 -5.14
CA ILE A 47 20.17 -16.83 -3.74
C ILE A 47 19.66 -18.24 -3.49
N LYS A 48 20.32 -18.98 -2.60
CA LYS A 48 19.86 -20.32 -2.16
C LYS A 48 18.59 -20.22 -1.33
N LEU A 49 17.79 -21.28 -1.29
CA LEU A 49 16.54 -21.29 -0.52
C LEU A 49 16.76 -21.02 0.96
N GLU A 50 17.86 -21.48 1.55
CA GLU A 50 18.22 -21.22 2.94
C GLU A 50 18.57 -19.74 3.18
N GLU A 51 19.22 -19.10 2.21
CA GLU A 51 19.54 -17.67 2.26
C GLU A 51 18.29 -16.80 2.13
N LEU A 52 17.32 -17.23 1.31
CA LEU A 52 16.02 -16.58 1.18
C LEU A 52 15.14 -16.83 2.42
N ALA A 53 15.23 -18.03 3.00
CA ALA A 53 14.44 -18.47 4.15
C ALA A 53 14.69 -17.63 5.40
N GLU A 54 15.91 -17.14 5.61
CA GLU A 54 16.26 -16.32 6.76
C GLU A 54 15.43 -15.03 6.83
N PRO A 55 15.54 -14.07 5.89
CA PRO A 55 14.77 -12.83 5.97
C PRO A 55 13.26 -13.10 5.84
N PHE A 56 12.87 -14.10 5.05
CA PHE A 56 11.47 -14.44 4.84
C PHE A 56 10.78 -14.89 6.13
N SER A 57 11.38 -15.85 6.84
CA SER A 57 10.81 -16.36 8.10
C SER A 57 10.89 -15.35 9.22
N ARG A 58 11.97 -14.54 9.27
CA ARG A 58 12.12 -13.44 10.24
C ARG A 58 10.97 -12.44 10.14
N HIS A 59 10.67 -11.94 8.94
CA HIS A 59 9.53 -11.02 8.76
C HIS A 59 8.20 -11.65 9.16
N ILE A 60 7.95 -12.92 8.82
CA ILE A 60 6.72 -13.61 9.21
C ILE A 60 6.62 -13.72 10.74
N VAL A 61 7.71 -14.05 11.42
CA VAL A 61 7.78 -14.13 12.88
C VAL A 61 7.52 -12.77 13.54
N GLU A 62 8.14 -11.71 13.03
CA GLU A 62 7.92 -10.32 13.51
C GLU A 62 6.42 -9.94 13.46
N HIS A 63 5.74 -10.29 12.38
CA HIS A 63 4.32 -10.01 12.21
C HIS A 63 3.41 -10.92 13.04
N LEU A 64 3.76 -12.20 13.21
CA LEU A 64 3.01 -13.15 14.03
C LEU A 64 2.86 -12.70 15.49
N ALA A 65 3.82 -11.93 16.01
CA ALA A 65 3.77 -11.38 17.37
C ALA A 65 2.56 -10.46 17.59
N ASN A 66 2.13 -9.72 16.56
CA ASN A 66 1.04 -8.73 16.65
C ASN A 66 -0.22 -9.16 15.90
N ALA A 67 -0.08 -10.01 14.89
CA ALA A 67 -1.16 -10.50 14.04
C ALA A 67 -1.07 -12.03 13.88
N PRO A 68 -1.74 -12.81 14.75
CA PRO A 68 -1.58 -14.28 14.79
C PRO A 68 -2.11 -15.02 13.54
N LYS A 69 -2.94 -14.34 12.73
CA LYS A 69 -3.47 -14.84 11.47
C LYS A 69 -2.69 -14.26 10.30
N GLN A 70 -1.93 -15.12 9.63
CA GLN A 70 -1.07 -14.80 8.48
C GLN A 70 -1.50 -15.50 7.18
N ALA A 71 -2.57 -16.29 7.23
CA ALA A 71 -3.15 -16.96 6.07
C ALA A 71 -4.67 -17.13 6.26
N THR A 72 -5.35 -17.36 5.14
CA THR A 72 -6.77 -17.72 5.11
C THR A 72 -7.00 -19.19 5.48
N SER A 73 -6.04 -20.08 5.22
CA SER A 73 -6.07 -21.48 5.65
C SER A 73 -6.12 -21.61 7.17
N ALA A 74 -6.88 -22.58 7.66
CA ALA A 74 -6.97 -22.91 9.08
C ALA A 74 -5.67 -23.52 9.63
N SER A 75 -4.87 -24.17 8.79
CA SER A 75 -3.61 -24.80 9.18
C SER A 75 -2.49 -24.52 8.18
N SER A 76 -1.26 -24.43 8.69
CA SER A 76 -0.04 -24.31 7.90
C SER A 76 1.13 -24.79 8.76
N ARG A 77 1.81 -25.84 8.30
CA ARG A 77 3.00 -26.40 8.97
C ARG A 77 4.12 -25.36 9.08
N PHE A 78 4.32 -24.55 8.03
CA PHE A 78 5.29 -23.47 8.05
C PHE A 78 4.96 -22.42 9.12
N LEU A 79 3.71 -21.94 9.20
CA LEU A 79 3.32 -20.99 10.25
C LEU A 79 3.42 -21.60 11.65
N GLU A 80 3.20 -22.90 11.80
CA GLU A 80 3.43 -23.59 13.07
C GLU A 80 4.91 -23.57 13.47
N SER A 81 5.83 -23.82 12.54
CA SER A 81 7.28 -23.68 12.79
C SER A 81 7.64 -22.26 13.22
N CYS A 82 7.11 -21.22 12.56
CA CYS A 82 7.33 -19.83 12.96
C CYS A 82 6.80 -19.54 14.39
N ARG A 83 5.65 -20.11 14.76
CA ARG A 83 5.10 -19.97 16.12
C ARG A 83 5.96 -20.70 17.15
N LYS A 84 6.45 -21.90 16.85
CA LYS A 84 7.37 -22.65 17.73
C LYS A 84 8.68 -21.88 17.97
N PHE A 85 9.22 -21.26 16.93
CA PHE A 85 10.39 -20.38 17.04
C PHE A 85 10.08 -19.17 17.92
N SER A 86 8.94 -18.52 17.71
CA SER A 86 8.48 -17.37 18.54
C SER A 86 8.32 -17.75 20.02
N ALA A 87 8.00 -19.02 20.31
CA ALA A 87 7.87 -19.56 21.66
C ALA A 87 9.20 -20.12 22.23
N GLY A 88 10.32 -20.03 21.51
CA GLY A 88 11.62 -20.53 21.96
C GLY A 88 11.77 -22.07 21.93
N THR A 89 10.85 -22.77 21.28
CA THR A 89 10.80 -24.25 21.22
C THR A 89 11.38 -24.83 19.92
N LEU A 90 11.88 -23.97 19.04
CA LEU A 90 12.49 -24.35 17.76
C LEU A 90 13.67 -23.40 17.50
N GLY A 91 14.82 -23.97 17.11
CA GLY A 91 16.05 -23.21 16.89
C GLY A 91 16.07 -22.46 15.55
N ARG A 92 16.98 -21.49 15.40
CA ARG A 92 17.10 -20.67 14.18
C ARG A 92 17.40 -21.50 12.93
N ASP A 93 18.38 -22.39 13.00
CA ASP A 93 18.78 -23.22 11.84
C ASP A 93 17.66 -24.19 11.44
N GLU A 94 16.92 -24.70 12.43
CA GLU A 94 15.74 -25.53 12.17
C GLU A 94 14.62 -24.71 11.52
N LEU A 95 14.39 -23.46 11.93
CA LEU A 95 13.42 -22.58 11.29
C LEU A 95 13.77 -22.34 9.83
N ILE A 96 15.04 -22.02 9.55
CA ILE A 96 15.53 -21.80 8.19
C ILE A 96 15.31 -23.05 7.34
N GLY A 97 15.70 -24.23 7.85
CA GLY A 97 15.49 -25.50 7.15
C GLY A 97 14.01 -25.84 6.89
N GLN A 98 13.12 -25.61 7.85
CA GLN A 98 11.67 -25.80 7.66
C GLN A 98 11.10 -24.79 6.67
N THR A 99 11.58 -23.55 6.70
CA THR A 99 11.16 -22.48 5.78
C THR A 99 11.58 -22.80 4.34
N ALA A 100 12.82 -23.23 4.12
CA ALA A 100 13.30 -23.65 2.79
C ALA A 100 12.45 -24.78 2.21
N ARG A 101 11.99 -25.72 3.04
CA ARG A 101 11.17 -26.87 2.63
C ARG A 101 9.69 -26.56 2.42
N LEU A 102 9.12 -25.61 3.16
CA LEU A 102 7.65 -25.42 3.26
C LEU A 102 7.17 -24.00 2.92
N GLY A 103 8.00 -22.98 3.14
CA GLY A 103 7.63 -21.58 3.00
C GLY A 103 7.42 -21.13 1.55
N PHE A 104 8.10 -21.79 0.62
CA PHE A 104 8.16 -21.37 -0.78
C PHE A 104 7.26 -22.14 -1.75
N ASN A 105 6.42 -23.06 -1.25
CA ASN A 105 5.63 -23.98 -2.07
C ASN A 105 4.70 -23.32 -3.09
N ASN A 106 4.23 -22.10 -2.79
CA ASN A 106 3.29 -21.39 -3.65
C ASN A 106 3.73 -19.96 -3.99
N VAL A 107 4.47 -19.30 -3.09
CA VAL A 107 4.72 -17.86 -3.23
C VAL A 107 5.68 -17.54 -4.36
N ILE A 108 6.70 -18.38 -4.62
CA ILE A 108 7.64 -18.19 -5.73
C ILE A 108 6.91 -18.31 -7.07
N ASP A 109 6.04 -19.32 -7.20
CA ASP A 109 5.25 -19.58 -8.40
C ASP A 109 4.23 -18.45 -8.68
N ALA A 110 3.60 -17.94 -7.62
CA ALA A 110 2.51 -16.97 -7.73
C ALA A 110 2.95 -15.50 -7.68
N PHE A 111 4.21 -15.19 -7.33
CA PHE A 111 4.64 -13.80 -7.06
C PHE A 111 4.40 -12.85 -8.24
N HIS A 112 4.67 -13.33 -9.46
CA HIS A 112 4.52 -12.54 -10.69
C HIS A 112 3.15 -12.72 -11.35
N ILE A 113 2.21 -13.44 -10.71
CA ILE A 113 0.86 -13.66 -11.21
C ILE A 113 -0.08 -12.66 -10.55
N VAL A 114 -0.66 -11.76 -11.34
CA VAL A 114 -1.56 -10.72 -10.87
C VAL A 114 -2.80 -10.70 -11.75
N ASN A 115 -3.99 -10.70 -11.15
CA ASN A 115 -5.27 -10.85 -11.87
C ASN A 115 -5.37 -12.08 -12.79
N ARG A 116 -4.67 -13.17 -12.45
CA ARG A 116 -4.59 -14.45 -13.20
C ARG A 116 -3.65 -14.45 -14.40
N ASP A 117 -3.05 -13.31 -14.71
CA ASP A 117 -2.06 -13.20 -15.78
C ASP A 117 -0.66 -12.99 -15.21
N GLU A 118 0.34 -13.42 -15.96
CA GLU A 118 1.73 -13.20 -15.62
C GLU A 118 2.16 -11.78 -16.01
N LEU A 119 2.90 -11.11 -15.13
CA LEU A 119 3.52 -9.84 -15.47
C LEU A 119 4.56 -10.02 -16.58
N PRO A 120 4.69 -9.06 -17.52
CA PRO A 120 5.69 -9.11 -18.58
C PRO A 120 7.13 -8.93 -18.06
N MET A 121 7.29 -8.66 -16.76
CA MET A 121 8.55 -8.41 -16.08
C MET A 121 8.61 -9.27 -14.81
N ARG A 122 9.74 -9.96 -14.64
CA ARG A 122 10.05 -10.73 -13.42
C ARG A 122 11.15 -10.05 -12.64
N PHE A 123 11.10 -10.16 -11.32
CA PHE A 123 12.14 -9.68 -10.40
C PHE A 123 13.14 -10.77 -10.02
N PHE A 124 12.73 -12.03 -10.16
CA PHE A 124 13.58 -13.20 -10.01
C PHE A 124 13.14 -14.32 -10.95
N VAL A 125 14.08 -15.22 -11.26
CA VAL A 125 13.85 -16.49 -11.95
C VAL A 125 13.83 -17.62 -10.91
N ASP A 126 12.87 -18.53 -11.05
CA ASP A 126 12.82 -19.74 -10.23
C ASP A 126 13.83 -20.76 -10.75
N GLU A 127 14.85 -21.03 -9.93
CA GLU A 127 15.90 -22.02 -10.22
C GLU A 127 15.94 -23.07 -9.10
N ARG A 128 14.80 -23.37 -8.45
CA ARG A 128 14.74 -24.35 -7.36
C ARG A 128 15.22 -25.74 -7.80
N GLN A 129 14.92 -26.13 -9.05
CA GLN A 129 15.29 -27.44 -9.60
C GLN A 129 16.73 -27.52 -10.09
N SER A 130 17.26 -26.44 -10.66
CA SER A 130 18.59 -26.41 -11.29
C SER A 130 19.69 -25.88 -10.35
N GLY A 131 19.34 -24.90 -9.52
CA GLY A 131 20.27 -24.14 -8.66
C GLY A 131 19.92 -24.17 -7.17
N GLY A 132 18.82 -24.81 -6.77
CA GLY A 132 18.39 -24.90 -5.37
C GLY A 132 17.98 -23.55 -4.77
N GLY A 133 17.45 -22.64 -5.59
CA GLY A 133 17.22 -21.26 -5.18
C GLY A 133 16.46 -20.41 -6.19
N ILE A 134 16.65 -19.11 -6.12
CA ILE A 134 16.19 -18.14 -7.11
C ILE A 134 17.37 -17.33 -7.63
N ARG A 135 17.25 -16.79 -8.83
CA ARG A 135 18.20 -15.82 -9.38
C ARG A 135 17.54 -14.46 -9.55
N LEU A 136 18.09 -13.44 -8.92
CA LEU A 136 17.64 -12.05 -9.07
C LEU A 136 17.89 -11.58 -10.51
N THR A 137 16.98 -10.77 -11.01
CA THR A 137 17.03 -10.24 -12.40
C THR A 137 17.59 -8.82 -12.44
N ASP A 138 18.07 -8.42 -13.62
CA ASP A 138 18.43 -7.03 -13.93
C ASP A 138 17.31 -6.05 -13.60
N GLU A 139 16.05 -6.46 -13.76
CA GLU A 139 14.87 -5.64 -13.51
C GLU A 139 14.72 -5.31 -12.02
N LEU A 140 15.08 -6.22 -11.12
CA LEU A 140 15.15 -5.92 -9.68
C LEU A 140 16.29 -4.97 -9.34
N PHE A 141 17.45 -5.10 -9.99
CA PHE A 141 18.57 -4.18 -9.79
C PHE A 141 18.28 -2.79 -10.35
N ARG A 142 17.64 -2.70 -11.52
CA ARG A 142 17.12 -1.43 -12.07
C ARG A 142 16.09 -0.82 -11.14
N LEU A 143 15.21 -1.62 -10.55
CA LEU A 143 14.24 -1.15 -9.55
C LEU A 143 14.96 -0.52 -8.34
N ARG A 144 16.05 -1.13 -7.86
CA ARG A 144 16.87 -0.63 -6.75
C ARG A 144 17.50 0.74 -7.02
N GLU A 145 17.85 1.03 -8.26
CA GLU A 145 18.47 2.29 -8.67
C GLU A 145 17.47 3.45 -8.81
N ARG A 146 16.16 3.17 -8.74
CA ARG A 146 15.12 4.18 -8.89
C ARG A 146 14.90 4.93 -7.59
N LEU A 147 14.57 6.21 -7.73
CA LEU A 147 14.26 7.09 -6.59
C LEU A 147 13.16 6.51 -5.67
N GLN A 148 12.18 5.84 -6.27
CA GLN A 148 11.02 5.31 -5.56
C GLN A 148 11.32 4.02 -4.78
N PHE A 149 12.50 3.40 -4.97
CA PHE A 149 12.88 2.18 -4.26
C PHE A 149 12.83 2.35 -2.73
N GLY A 150 13.27 3.51 -2.24
CA GLY A 150 13.28 3.83 -0.82
C GLY A 150 11.89 3.85 -0.16
N ASN A 151 10.82 4.03 -0.95
CA ASN A 151 9.43 4.01 -0.46
C ASN A 151 8.85 2.58 -0.38
N LEU A 152 9.39 1.63 -1.15
CA LEU A 152 8.80 0.30 -1.29
C LEU A 152 8.73 -0.51 0.01
N PRO A 153 9.73 -0.49 0.91
CA PRO A 153 9.64 -1.18 2.20
C PRO A 153 8.41 -0.77 3.01
N GLN A 154 8.13 0.54 3.08
CA GLN A 154 7.00 1.11 3.81
C GLN A 154 5.67 0.80 3.11
N GLU A 155 5.64 0.89 1.77
CA GLU A 155 4.45 0.50 0.99
C GLU A 155 4.08 -0.98 1.22
N VAL A 156 5.07 -1.88 1.21
CA VAL A 156 4.87 -3.32 1.49
C VAL A 156 4.40 -3.53 2.92
N GLU A 157 5.04 -2.88 3.89
CA GLU A 157 4.68 -2.97 5.31
C GLU A 157 3.25 -2.51 5.57
N ALA A 158 2.88 -1.34 5.05
CA ALA A 158 1.54 -0.80 5.22
C ALA A 158 0.49 -1.72 4.59
N ARG A 159 0.75 -2.23 3.38
CA ARG A 159 -0.14 -3.17 2.71
C ARG A 159 -0.29 -4.48 3.48
N TRP A 160 0.78 -5.00 4.06
CA TRP A 160 0.74 -6.20 4.88
C TRP A 160 -0.15 -5.99 6.11
N ARG A 161 0.09 -4.94 6.90
CA ARG A 161 -0.72 -4.62 8.09
C ARG A 161 -2.20 -4.44 7.77
N LEU A 162 -2.50 -3.84 6.63
CA LEU A 162 -3.87 -3.69 6.15
C LEU A 162 -4.54 -5.06 5.92
N VAL A 163 -3.87 -5.98 5.23
CA VAL A 163 -4.38 -7.34 4.99
C VAL A 163 -4.61 -8.10 6.30
N GLU A 164 -3.66 -8.01 7.24
CA GLU A 164 -3.80 -8.60 8.57
C GLU A 164 -5.02 -8.06 9.30
N THR A 165 -5.19 -6.74 9.31
CA THR A 165 -6.33 -6.09 9.95
C THR A 165 -7.64 -6.57 9.34
N ALA A 166 -7.70 -6.70 8.01
CA ALA A 166 -8.89 -7.23 7.34
C ALA A 166 -9.25 -8.65 7.77
N TRP A 167 -8.25 -9.53 7.90
CA TRP A 167 -8.48 -10.89 8.38
C TRP A 167 -8.93 -10.91 9.84
N GLN A 168 -8.39 -10.04 10.69
CA GLN A 168 -8.83 -9.91 12.08
C GLN A 168 -10.28 -9.43 12.18
N LEU A 169 -10.68 -8.44 11.39
CA LEU A 169 -12.05 -7.89 11.38
C LEU A 169 -13.09 -8.91 10.92
N ARG A 170 -12.79 -9.67 9.85
CA ARG A 170 -13.67 -10.74 9.36
C ARG A 170 -13.90 -11.84 10.40
N VAL A 171 -12.89 -12.10 11.24
CA VAL A 171 -13.00 -13.07 12.35
C VAL A 171 -13.90 -12.52 13.48
N THR A 172 -13.93 -11.20 13.72
CA THR A 172 -14.70 -10.61 14.83
C THR A 172 -16.19 -10.32 14.55
N ARG A 173 -16.75 -10.68 13.37
CA ARG A 173 -18.18 -10.48 13.00
C ARG A 173 -18.74 -9.06 13.27
N THR A 174 -17.90 -8.03 13.26
CA THR A 174 -18.34 -6.63 13.46
C THR A 174 -18.14 -5.86 12.17
N ALA A 175 -19.22 -5.37 11.57
CA ALA A 175 -19.14 -4.39 10.49
C ALA A 175 -18.64 -3.07 11.10
N LEU A 176 -17.36 -2.77 10.91
CA LEU A 176 -16.76 -1.54 11.42
C LEU A 176 -16.59 -0.57 10.27
N ALA A 177 -17.24 0.59 10.39
CA ALA A 177 -16.90 1.74 9.59
C ALA A 177 -15.50 2.21 9.98
N VAL A 178 -14.62 2.32 9.00
CA VAL A 178 -13.29 2.91 9.20
C VAL A 178 -13.48 4.42 9.21
N HIS A 179 -13.23 5.04 10.35
CA HIS A 179 -13.27 6.49 10.52
C HIS A 179 -11.84 6.95 10.71
N VAL A 180 -11.40 7.87 9.86
CA VAL A 180 -10.18 8.62 10.17
C VAL A 180 -10.61 9.68 11.16
N ASP A 181 -10.07 9.63 12.37
CA ASP A 181 -10.26 10.72 13.33
C ASP A 181 -8.94 11.43 13.50
N ASP A 182 -9.05 12.74 13.67
CA ASP A 182 -8.02 13.78 13.74
C ASP A 182 -6.60 13.21 13.78
N GLU A 183 -6.03 12.97 12.60
CA GLU A 183 -4.69 12.44 12.42
C GLU A 183 -4.51 10.90 12.52
N SER A 184 -5.41 10.07 11.98
CA SER A 184 -5.10 8.62 11.84
C SER A 184 -6.04 7.84 10.92
N LEU A 185 -5.51 6.93 10.09
CA LEU A 185 -6.29 5.85 9.49
C LEU A 185 -6.68 4.85 10.59
N MET A 186 -7.80 5.10 11.27
CA MET A 186 -8.32 4.17 12.27
C MET A 186 -9.35 3.23 11.65
N ILE A 187 -9.00 1.95 11.58
CA ILE A 187 -10.00 0.90 11.60
C ILE A 187 -10.45 0.81 13.06
N LEU A 188 -11.62 1.36 13.40
CA LEU A 188 -12.10 1.41 14.78
C LEU A 188 -12.14 0.01 15.39
N LYS A 189 -11.25 -0.28 16.34
CA LYS A 189 -11.36 -1.39 17.28
C LYS A 189 -10.89 -0.94 18.65
N GLY A 190 -11.74 -0.17 19.36
CA GLY A 190 -11.56 0.19 20.77
C GLY A 190 -10.32 1.02 21.14
N HIS A 191 -10.54 2.25 21.65
CA HIS A 191 -9.76 3.05 22.61
C HIS A 191 -8.20 2.96 22.71
N ARG A 192 -7.44 2.45 21.75
CA ARG A 192 -5.97 2.53 21.76
C ARG A 192 -5.41 3.23 20.51
N ARG A 193 -4.62 4.27 20.76
CA ARG A 193 -3.98 5.15 19.77
C ARG A 193 -2.92 4.40 18.94
N THR A 194 -2.85 4.65 17.64
CA THR A 194 -1.69 4.26 16.80
C THR A 194 -1.42 5.35 15.74
N ASN A 195 -0.13 5.59 15.49
CA ASN A 195 0.46 6.79 14.87
C ASN A 195 0.09 7.02 13.38
N LEU A 196 -0.01 8.32 13.02
CA LEU A 196 -0.22 8.92 11.69
C LEU A 196 0.63 8.38 10.53
N THR A 197 1.82 7.88 10.83
CA THR A 197 2.80 7.41 9.85
C THR A 197 2.20 6.36 8.91
N SER A 198 1.20 5.59 9.37
CA SER A 198 0.53 4.55 8.59
C SER A 198 -0.22 5.04 7.35
N CYS A 199 -0.66 6.31 7.31
CA CYS A 199 -1.46 6.82 6.20
C CYS A 199 -0.61 7.09 4.96
N ARG A 200 0.56 7.68 5.15
CA ARG A 200 1.47 7.99 4.03
C ARG A 200 1.85 6.72 3.30
N ASP A 201 2.35 5.76 4.06
CA ASP A 201 2.82 4.47 3.57
C ASP A 201 1.70 3.73 2.80
N ALA A 202 0.46 3.76 3.32
CA ALA A 202 -0.70 3.13 2.70
C ALA A 202 -1.20 3.84 1.42
N LEU A 203 -1.09 5.17 1.35
CA LEU A 203 -1.52 5.95 0.19
C LEU A 203 -0.49 5.94 -0.95
N ASN A 204 0.80 5.84 -0.62
CA ASN A 204 1.89 6.09 -1.57
C ASN A 204 1.89 5.19 -2.80
N GLY A 205 1.63 3.88 -2.60
CA GLY A 205 1.58 2.91 -3.70
C GLY A 205 0.51 3.26 -4.75
N TYR A 206 -0.61 3.86 -4.33
CA TYR A 206 -1.71 4.25 -5.22
C TYR A 206 -1.46 5.58 -5.94
N GLN A 207 -0.54 6.39 -5.43
CA GLN A 207 -0.07 7.63 -6.06
C GLN A 207 1.32 7.48 -6.69
N LYS A 208 1.85 6.25 -6.72
CA LYS A 208 3.13 5.90 -7.34
C LYS A 208 4.33 6.71 -6.80
N GLY A 209 4.23 7.20 -5.56
CA GLY A 209 5.24 8.07 -4.95
C GLY A 209 5.40 9.43 -5.62
N LYS A 210 4.30 9.93 -6.20
CA LYS A 210 4.18 11.26 -6.79
C LYS A 210 3.20 12.11 -5.99
N CYS A 211 3.51 13.40 -5.89
CA CYS A 211 2.61 14.42 -5.35
C CYS A 211 1.29 14.39 -6.12
N PHE A 212 0.17 14.35 -5.40
CA PHE A 212 -1.16 14.30 -5.97
C PHE A 212 -1.46 15.48 -6.90
N TYR A 213 -0.90 16.66 -6.63
CA TYR A 213 -1.20 17.87 -7.40
C TYR A 213 -0.22 18.14 -8.53
N CYS A 214 1.09 18.03 -8.28
CA CYS A 214 2.11 18.41 -9.27
C CYS A 214 2.94 17.26 -9.83
N PHE A 215 2.69 16.03 -9.41
CA PHE A 215 3.49 14.85 -9.78
C PHE A 215 5.00 14.95 -9.49
N ALA A 216 5.44 15.90 -8.65
CA ALA A 216 6.79 15.88 -8.10
C ALA A 216 7.02 14.60 -7.28
N ASP A 217 8.24 14.06 -7.31
CA ASP A 217 8.59 12.91 -6.49
C ASP A 217 8.47 13.24 -5.01
N ILE A 218 7.80 12.34 -4.29
CA ILE A 218 7.64 12.39 -2.84
C ILE A 218 8.22 11.12 -2.21
N SER A 219 8.50 11.21 -0.92
CA SER A 219 8.93 10.07 -0.12
C SER A 219 8.05 9.88 1.10
N VAL A 220 7.97 8.64 1.58
CA VAL A 220 7.34 8.30 2.86
C VAL A 220 8.36 7.97 3.94
N GLU A 221 9.65 8.01 3.62
CA GLU A 221 10.73 7.86 4.59
C GLU A 221 10.79 9.09 5.50
N ASN A 222 10.62 8.90 6.81
CA ASN A 222 10.50 10.01 7.77
C ASN A 222 11.67 11.01 7.76
N ALA A 223 12.88 10.57 7.39
CA ALA A 223 14.07 11.42 7.33
C ALA A 223 14.25 12.13 5.97
N SER A 224 13.38 11.87 4.99
CA SER A 224 13.50 12.42 3.64
C SER A 224 13.18 13.91 3.60
N THR A 225 13.98 14.69 2.88
CA THR A 225 13.69 16.09 2.58
C THR A 225 12.45 16.26 1.70
N ARG A 226 12.05 15.20 0.99
CA ARG A 226 10.86 15.11 0.15
C ARG A 226 9.70 14.38 0.85
N LEU A 227 9.71 14.32 2.18
CA LEU A 227 8.63 13.69 2.94
C LEU A 227 7.27 14.27 2.53
N ALA A 228 6.37 13.38 2.14
CA ALA A 228 5.02 13.72 1.73
C ALA A 228 4.21 14.24 2.92
N ASP A 229 3.39 15.26 2.68
CA ASP A 229 2.34 15.65 3.59
C ASP A 229 1.05 14.91 3.21
N VAL A 230 0.24 14.52 4.21
CA VAL A 230 -1.14 14.07 3.97
C VAL A 230 -2.02 15.31 3.92
N ASP A 231 -2.69 15.51 2.79
CA ASP A 231 -3.60 16.64 2.56
C ASP A 231 -5.05 16.15 2.39
N HIS A 232 -5.99 16.97 2.82
CA HIS A 232 -7.41 16.77 2.55
C HIS A 232 -7.74 17.49 1.24
N PHE A 233 -8.09 16.75 0.19
CA PHE A 233 -8.43 17.30 -1.11
C PHE A 233 -9.48 18.41 -0.98
N LEU A 234 -10.61 18.12 -0.32
CA LEU A 234 -11.52 19.13 0.18
C LEU A 234 -11.08 19.55 1.59
N PRO A 235 -10.79 20.85 1.82
CA PRO A 235 -10.28 21.34 3.10
C PRO A 235 -11.17 20.99 4.29
N ARG A 236 -10.55 20.49 5.37
CA ARG A 236 -11.24 20.05 6.59
C ARG A 236 -12.12 21.12 7.24
N MET A 237 -11.78 22.40 7.08
CA MET A 237 -12.58 23.51 7.61
C MET A 237 -14.03 23.53 7.10
N LEU A 238 -14.31 22.92 5.95
CA LEU A 238 -15.68 22.75 5.44
C LEU A 238 -16.56 21.92 6.40
N GLY A 239 -15.97 20.96 7.13
CA GLY A 239 -16.68 20.17 8.14
C GLY A 239 -17.07 20.96 9.40
N GLN A 240 -16.50 22.15 9.61
CA GLN A 240 -16.93 23.07 10.67
C GLN A 240 -18.17 23.88 10.28
N VAL A 241 -18.38 24.08 8.98
CA VAL A 241 -19.48 24.86 8.41
C VAL A 241 -20.73 24.00 8.21
N ASP A 242 -20.56 22.74 7.80
CA ASP A 242 -21.63 21.73 7.78
C ASP A 242 -21.23 20.51 8.60
N ARG A 243 -21.57 20.55 9.89
CA ARG A 243 -21.26 19.49 10.87
C ARG A 243 -21.98 18.17 10.61
N SER A 244 -22.93 18.12 9.69
CA SER A 244 -23.88 17.00 9.59
C SER A 244 -23.72 16.13 8.34
N SER A 245 -23.17 16.66 7.23
CA SER A 245 -23.22 15.96 5.93
C SER A 245 -21.88 15.47 5.39
N LEU A 246 -20.77 16.17 5.61
CA LEU A 246 -19.49 15.86 4.95
C LEU A 246 -18.47 15.25 5.91
N ARG A 247 -18.36 13.92 5.90
CA ARG A 247 -17.27 13.19 6.59
C ARG A 247 -15.97 13.30 5.78
N LEU A 248 -15.36 14.49 5.83
CA LEU A 248 -14.18 14.86 5.02
C LEU A 248 -12.89 14.17 5.43
N ASP A 249 -12.82 13.63 6.64
CA ASP A 249 -11.62 12.93 7.10
C ASP A 249 -11.49 11.53 6.43
N GLY A 250 -12.52 11.07 5.69
CA GLY A 250 -12.48 9.79 5.00
C GLY A 250 -11.33 9.66 3.98
N VAL A 251 -10.78 8.45 3.82
CA VAL A 251 -9.68 8.13 2.88
C VAL A 251 -9.94 8.60 1.46
N TRP A 252 -11.21 8.58 1.05
CA TRP A 252 -11.65 9.06 -0.26
C TRP A 252 -11.20 10.50 -0.54
N ASN A 253 -10.99 11.30 0.51
CA ASN A 253 -10.60 12.71 0.48
C ASN A 253 -9.12 12.95 0.87
N LEU A 254 -8.39 11.93 1.36
CA LEU A 254 -6.99 12.06 1.76
C LEU A 254 -6.05 11.75 0.60
N VAL A 255 -5.07 12.63 0.36
CA VAL A 255 -4.06 12.49 -0.70
C VAL A 255 -2.66 12.83 -0.19
N LEU A 256 -1.62 12.34 -0.85
CA LEU A 256 -0.24 12.73 -0.58
C LEU A 256 0.18 13.89 -1.46
N ALA A 257 0.66 14.97 -0.84
CA ALA A 257 1.14 16.15 -1.54
C ALA A 257 2.58 16.47 -1.12
N CYS A 258 3.35 17.09 -2.01
CA CYS A 258 4.62 17.69 -1.63
C CYS A 258 4.39 18.91 -0.73
N ARG A 259 5.41 19.29 0.04
CA ARG A 259 5.35 20.43 0.96
C ARG A 259 4.93 21.73 0.25
N ASP A 260 5.45 21.97 -0.95
CA ASP A 260 5.16 23.18 -1.72
C ASP A 260 3.68 23.27 -2.13
N CYS A 261 3.11 22.14 -2.58
CA CYS A 261 1.70 22.07 -2.95
C CYS A 261 0.77 22.14 -1.75
N ASN A 262 1.10 21.51 -0.63
CA ASN A 262 0.21 21.51 0.54
C ASN A 262 0.30 22.83 1.32
N ARG A 263 1.50 23.17 1.79
CA ARG A 263 1.76 24.24 2.78
C ARG A 263 2.85 25.22 2.35
N GLY A 264 3.25 25.22 1.08
CA GLY A 264 4.13 26.25 0.53
C GLY A 264 3.47 27.63 0.52
N VAL A 265 4.24 28.68 0.26
CA VAL A 265 3.75 30.07 0.22
C VAL A 265 2.56 30.22 -0.74
N GLU A 266 2.60 29.50 -1.86
CA GLU A 266 1.51 29.43 -2.82
C GLU A 266 0.81 28.07 -2.85
N GLY A 267 0.98 27.27 -1.80
CA GLY A 267 0.34 25.97 -1.67
C GLY A 267 -1.16 26.07 -1.43
N LYS A 268 -1.87 24.97 -1.64
CA LYS A 268 -3.31 24.83 -1.48
C LYS A 268 -3.80 25.41 -0.16
N SER A 269 -3.18 25.02 0.96
CA SER A 269 -3.67 25.34 2.30
C SER A 269 -5.17 24.98 2.39
N SER A 270 -6.01 25.95 2.74
CA SER A 270 -7.46 25.81 2.82
C SER A 270 -8.22 26.13 1.53
N ARG A 271 -7.54 26.32 0.40
CA ARG A 271 -8.19 26.63 -0.89
C ARG A 271 -8.76 25.37 -1.54
N LEU A 272 -9.81 25.54 -2.33
CA LEU A 272 -10.42 24.44 -3.08
C LEU A 272 -9.55 24.08 -4.29
N PRO A 273 -9.09 22.83 -4.47
CA PRO A 273 -8.34 22.45 -5.66
C PRO A 273 -9.16 22.64 -6.94
N HIS A 274 -8.50 22.91 -8.06
CA HIS A 274 -9.17 22.99 -9.36
C HIS A 274 -9.91 21.68 -9.70
N ARG A 275 -11.09 21.80 -10.35
CA ARG A 275 -12.01 20.67 -10.59
C ARG A 275 -11.38 19.49 -11.32
N ARG A 276 -10.40 19.74 -12.19
CA ARG A 276 -9.67 18.68 -12.92
C ARG A 276 -9.00 17.65 -12.00
N PHE A 277 -8.64 18.05 -10.77
CA PHE A 277 -8.08 17.12 -9.79
C PHE A 277 -9.12 16.16 -9.20
N LEU A 278 -10.42 16.41 -9.41
CA LEU A 278 -11.49 15.51 -8.99
C LEU A 278 -11.47 14.20 -9.78
N GLU A 279 -11.15 14.24 -11.07
CA GLU A 279 -10.95 13.04 -11.89
C GLU A 279 -9.76 12.22 -11.38
N ARG A 280 -8.66 12.92 -11.04
CA ARG A 280 -7.48 12.29 -10.42
C ARG A 280 -7.83 11.64 -9.06
N LEU A 281 -8.71 12.26 -8.28
CA LEU A 281 -9.20 11.72 -7.01
C LEU A 281 -10.05 10.46 -7.24
N ASP A 282 -10.95 10.48 -8.24
CA ASP A 282 -11.74 9.32 -8.67
C ASP A 282 -10.83 8.15 -9.04
N THR A 283 -9.90 8.34 -9.99
CA THR A 283 -8.96 7.30 -10.43
C THR A 283 -8.20 6.69 -9.25
N ARG A 284 -7.67 7.52 -8.36
CA ARG A 284 -6.94 7.08 -7.15
C ARG A 284 -7.85 6.27 -6.22
N ASN A 285 -9.10 6.70 -6.01
CA ASN A 285 -10.07 5.99 -5.19
C ASN A 285 -10.50 4.65 -5.82
N GLU A 286 -10.62 4.59 -7.14
CA GLU A 286 -10.91 3.36 -7.87
C GLU A 286 -9.77 2.35 -7.74
N PHE A 287 -8.51 2.79 -7.69
CA PHE A 287 -7.39 1.89 -7.41
C PHE A 287 -7.49 1.26 -6.02
N PHE A 288 -7.93 1.99 -4.98
CA PHE A 288 -8.20 1.40 -3.67
C PHE A 288 -9.31 0.35 -3.72
N ILE A 289 -10.39 0.64 -4.43
CA ILE A 289 -11.55 -0.27 -4.49
C ILE A 289 -11.21 -1.55 -5.25
N THR A 290 -10.50 -1.42 -6.36
CA THR A 290 -10.16 -2.54 -7.25
C THR A 290 -8.99 -3.40 -6.75
N SER A 291 -8.12 -2.88 -5.87
CA SER A 291 -7.05 -3.67 -5.24
C SER A 291 -7.53 -4.61 -4.12
N HIS A 292 -8.85 -4.77 -3.95
CA HIS A 292 -9.45 -5.46 -2.80
C HIS A 292 -8.88 -4.94 -1.48
N HIS A 293 -8.70 -3.63 -1.39
CA HIS A 293 -8.22 -3.00 -0.18
C HIS A 293 -9.16 -3.29 0.99
N PRO A 294 -8.65 -3.47 2.21
CA PRO A 294 -9.52 -3.61 3.40
C PRO A 294 -10.48 -2.43 3.58
N LEU A 295 -10.11 -1.25 3.05
CA LEU A 295 -10.94 -0.05 3.06
C LEU A 295 -11.91 0.03 1.88
N ARG A 296 -11.94 -0.97 0.98
CA ARG A 296 -12.86 -1.04 -0.15
C ARG A 296 -14.30 -0.89 0.32
N GLU A 297 -14.73 -1.71 1.28
CA GLU A 297 -16.10 -1.67 1.78
C GLU A 297 -16.42 -0.32 2.43
N THR A 298 -15.46 0.29 3.13
CA THR A 298 -15.61 1.63 3.69
C THR A 298 -15.79 2.67 2.59
N LEU A 299 -14.93 2.67 1.56
CA LEU A 299 -15.01 3.60 0.45
C LEU A 299 -16.34 3.44 -0.29
N ILE A 300 -16.76 2.21 -0.57
CA ILE A 300 -18.05 1.90 -1.18
C ILE A 300 -19.21 2.40 -0.31
N ALA A 301 -19.18 2.15 1.00
CA ALA A 301 -20.23 2.60 1.91
C ALA A 301 -20.28 4.14 2.05
N GLN A 302 -19.13 4.81 1.95
CA GLN A 302 -19.04 6.27 2.08
C GLN A 302 -19.39 7.02 0.78
N THR A 303 -19.06 6.44 -0.37
CA THR A 303 -19.09 7.15 -1.65
C THR A 303 -20.10 6.59 -2.65
N GLY A 304 -20.51 5.32 -2.53
CA GLY A 304 -21.47 4.69 -3.44
C GLY A 304 -21.11 3.26 -3.84
N ALA A 305 -22.13 2.43 -4.09
CA ALA A 305 -22.03 1.04 -4.52
C ALA A 305 -21.47 0.92 -5.94
N SER A 306 -21.93 1.77 -6.85
CA SER A 306 -21.48 1.80 -8.25
C SER A 306 -20.48 2.93 -8.52
N ARG A 307 -19.65 2.79 -9.56
CA ARG A 307 -18.72 3.87 -9.99
C ARG A 307 -19.49 5.16 -10.31
N GLN A 308 -20.66 5.03 -10.92
CA GLN A 308 -21.56 6.15 -11.22
C GLN A 308 -21.96 6.91 -9.94
N GLU A 309 -22.37 6.20 -8.89
CA GLU A 309 -22.73 6.80 -7.60
C GLU A 309 -21.54 7.50 -6.95
N ARG A 310 -20.35 6.88 -7.01
CA ARG A 310 -19.11 7.47 -6.46
C ARG A 310 -18.70 8.75 -7.17
N VAL A 311 -18.75 8.76 -8.50
CA VAL A 311 -18.52 9.96 -9.30
C VAL A 311 -19.57 11.03 -8.97
N SER A 312 -20.84 10.65 -8.83
CA SER A 312 -21.91 11.59 -8.44
C SER A 312 -21.65 12.18 -7.06
N PHE A 313 -21.27 11.36 -6.08
CA PHE A 313 -20.91 11.78 -4.72
C PHE A 313 -19.75 12.77 -4.71
N LEU A 314 -18.67 12.49 -5.45
CA LEU A 314 -17.52 13.40 -5.55
C LEU A 314 -17.92 14.73 -6.18
N ASN A 315 -18.74 14.69 -7.24
CA ASN A 315 -19.23 15.90 -7.92
C ASN A 315 -20.15 16.74 -7.05
N SER A 316 -21.11 16.11 -6.34
CA SER A 316 -22.01 16.83 -5.45
C SER A 316 -21.23 17.48 -4.31
N THR A 317 -20.33 16.72 -3.69
CA THR A 317 -19.52 17.20 -2.56
C THR A 317 -18.59 18.34 -2.97
N TYR A 318 -17.96 18.25 -4.14
CA TYR A 318 -17.15 19.34 -4.69
C TYR A 318 -17.99 20.59 -4.99
N SER A 319 -19.22 20.42 -5.51
CA SER A 319 -20.11 21.53 -5.83
C SER A 319 -20.56 22.26 -4.56
N THR A 320 -20.93 21.52 -3.51
CA THR A 320 -21.19 22.10 -2.18
C THR A 320 -19.96 22.84 -1.65
N ALA A 321 -18.76 22.25 -1.73
CA ALA A 321 -17.54 22.92 -1.29
C ALA A 321 -17.28 24.25 -2.03
N TRP A 322 -17.60 24.32 -3.32
CA TRP A 322 -17.47 25.51 -4.15
C TRP A 322 -18.43 26.64 -3.77
N GLU A 323 -19.64 26.31 -3.30
CA GLU A 323 -20.59 27.31 -2.79
C GLU A 323 -20.04 28.06 -1.57
N TRP A 324 -19.23 27.39 -0.75
CA TRP A 324 -18.58 27.97 0.42
C TRP A 324 -17.20 28.58 0.15
N LEU A 325 -16.43 27.99 -0.76
CA LEU A 325 -15.06 28.42 -1.09
C LEU A 325 -15.02 29.02 -2.50
N ILE A 326 -15.00 30.35 -2.58
CA ILE A 326 -15.12 31.12 -3.83
C ILE A 326 -13.81 31.12 -4.66
N HIS A 327 -12.69 30.67 -4.09
CA HIS A 327 -11.39 30.66 -4.78
C HIS A 327 -10.87 29.24 -5.00
N ARG A 328 -10.52 28.94 -6.26
CA ARG A 328 -9.83 27.71 -6.63
C ARG A 328 -8.32 27.87 -6.55
N TRP A 329 -7.63 26.75 -6.40
CA TRP A 329 -6.19 26.65 -6.39
C TRP A 329 -5.70 25.59 -7.34
N GLU A 330 -4.57 25.88 -7.97
CA GLU A 330 -3.76 24.91 -8.72
C GLU A 330 -2.27 25.24 -8.56
N PRO A 331 -1.37 24.25 -8.70
CA PRO A 331 0.06 24.49 -8.62
C PRO A 331 0.56 25.26 -9.84
N ARG A 332 1.66 26.01 -9.67
CA ARG A 332 2.30 26.77 -10.76
C ARG A 332 2.80 25.90 -11.92
N ALA A 333 3.26 24.69 -11.60
CA ALA A 333 3.82 23.75 -12.57
C ALA A 333 3.49 22.32 -12.16
N GLU A 334 3.24 21.48 -13.15
CA GLU A 334 3.02 20.04 -13.00
C GLU A 334 4.00 19.28 -13.89
N ASN A 335 4.55 18.20 -13.35
CA ASN A 335 5.28 17.21 -14.14
C ASN A 335 4.29 16.35 -14.94
N GLU A 336 4.82 15.46 -15.78
CA GLU A 336 4.02 14.50 -16.53
C GLU A 336 3.15 13.62 -15.61
N ALA A 337 1.96 13.28 -16.11
CA ALA A 337 0.96 12.58 -15.33
C ALA A 337 1.30 11.11 -15.11
N ALA A 338 1.44 10.70 -13.85
CA ALA A 338 1.83 9.33 -13.48
C ALA A 338 0.62 8.38 -13.30
N PHE A 339 -0.57 8.91 -13.00
CA PHE A 339 -1.79 8.13 -12.78
C PHE A 339 -3.04 8.89 -13.23
#